data_AF-A0AAD2D6X4-F1
#
_entry.id   AF-A0AAD2D6X4-F1
#
_cell.length_a   1.000
_cell.length_b   1.000
_cell.length_c   1.000
_cell.angle_alpha   90.00
_cell.angle_beta   90.00
_cell.angle_gamma   90.00
#
_symmetry.space_group_name_H-M   'P 1'
#
loop_
_entity.id
_entity.type
_entity.pdbx_description
1 polymer ?
#
loop_
_entity_poly.entity_id
_entity_poly.type
_entity_poly.pdbx_seq_one_letter_code
_entity_poly.pdbx_strand_id
1 'polypeptide(L)'
;MATKRFGYHMDHLHFHVKNSRKMNYLRHKDYGQFSTPKSHNGACVQELINNHKHKLDYEKYLNPKGLKPTITNNFPKMGTEHDFVSHQMLLYKSFKPYKRNVASFRCSPFMTKPEIKQYLMKIYGLNVIKVHTVNKQGRIVKNHQNNTRWRKKDWKKAIVEFDFDVEPSLAKHDL
;
A
#
# COMPACT_ATOMS: atom_id res chain seq x y z
N MET A 1 -5.95 25.64 -17.15
CA MET A 1 -4.65 25.03 -17.52
C MET A 1 -3.90 24.65 -16.24
N ALA A 2 -3.46 23.39 -16.13
CA ALA A 2 -2.94 22.80 -14.91
C ALA A 2 -1.57 23.37 -14.49
N THR A 3 -1.44 23.73 -13.23
CA THR A 3 -0.22 24.29 -12.61
C THR A 3 0.75 23.18 -12.23
N LYS A 4 1.91 23.12 -12.89
CA LYS A 4 3.02 22.22 -12.53
C LYS A 4 3.82 22.81 -11.36
N ARG A 5 3.92 22.08 -10.25
CA ARG A 5 4.70 22.44 -9.05
C ARG A 5 6.16 21.99 -9.20
N PHE A 6 7.12 22.80 -8.76
CA PHE A 6 8.55 22.50 -8.79
C PHE A 6 9.07 22.25 -7.37
N GLY A 7 9.72 21.10 -7.18
CA GLY A 7 10.03 20.47 -5.88
C GLY A 7 9.91 18.96 -6.06
N TYR A 8 10.59 18.14 -5.26
CA TYR A 8 10.39 16.69 -5.30
C TYR A 8 8.87 16.37 -5.32
N HIS A 9 8.43 15.42 -6.16
CA HIS A 9 7.04 14.98 -6.14
C HIS A 9 6.76 14.34 -4.78
N MET A 10 5.70 14.80 -4.11
CA MET A 10 5.29 14.41 -2.75
C MET A 10 4.96 12.92 -2.56
N ASP A 11 5.03 12.10 -3.61
CA ASP A 11 4.58 10.70 -3.59
C ASP A 11 5.73 9.74 -3.25
N HIS A 12 6.97 10.24 -3.15
CA HIS A 12 8.16 9.42 -2.88
C HIS A 12 8.64 9.47 -1.42
N LEU A 13 8.06 10.34 -0.59
CA LEU A 13 8.34 10.41 0.85
C LEU A 13 7.01 10.39 1.59
N HIS A 14 6.75 9.31 2.31
CA HIS A 14 5.55 9.16 3.12
C HIS A 14 5.50 10.31 4.15
N PHE A 15 4.40 11.08 4.08
CA PHE A 15 4.00 12.18 4.96
C PHE A 15 4.69 13.54 4.76
N HIS A 16 3.99 14.49 4.12
CA HIS A 16 3.90 15.86 4.63
C HIS A 16 2.57 16.55 4.26
N VAL A 17 1.73 16.72 5.28
CA VAL A 17 0.65 17.71 5.32
C VAL A 17 1.28 19.10 5.19
N LYS A 18 0.69 20.02 4.41
CA LYS A 18 1.12 21.43 4.33
C LYS A 18 1.34 21.98 5.73
N ASN A 19 2.59 22.18 6.14
CA ASN A 19 2.91 22.67 7.47
C ASN A 19 3.01 24.21 7.45
N SER A 20 1.85 24.87 7.44
CA SER A 20 1.75 26.34 7.44
C SER A 20 2.27 26.98 8.73
N ARG A 21 2.51 26.20 9.81
CA ARG A 21 3.05 26.71 11.07
C ARG A 21 4.54 27.02 10.99
N LYS A 22 5.31 26.22 10.25
CA LYS A 22 6.78 26.35 10.14
C LYS A 22 7.24 27.03 8.85
N MET A 23 6.40 27.04 7.81
CA MET A 23 6.77 27.51 6.47
C MET A 23 5.83 28.62 5.96
N ASN A 24 6.41 29.64 5.34
CA ASN A 24 5.79 30.61 4.44
C ASN A 24 5.85 30.07 3.00
N TYR A 25 4.85 30.41 2.19
CA TYR A 25 4.82 30.03 0.78
C TYR A 25 4.77 31.30 -0.06
N LEU A 26 5.93 31.71 -0.60
CA LEU A 26 6.09 32.90 -1.41
C LEU A 26 5.80 32.56 -2.87
N ARG A 27 5.11 33.46 -3.59
CA ARG A 27 4.83 33.29 -5.01
C ARG A 27 5.66 34.27 -5.82
N HIS A 28 6.52 33.75 -6.70
CA HIS A 28 7.25 34.54 -7.68
C HIS A 28 6.58 34.43 -9.04
N LYS A 29 6.63 35.52 -9.83
CA LYS A 29 5.99 35.59 -11.16
C LYS A 29 6.57 34.54 -12.12
N ASP A 30 7.90 34.50 -12.22
CA ASP A 30 8.57 33.66 -13.23
C ASP A 30 8.90 32.24 -12.75
N TYR A 31 9.12 32.05 -11.44
CA TYR A 31 9.65 30.79 -10.89
C TYR A 31 8.64 30.01 -10.02
N GLY A 32 7.40 30.50 -9.88
CA GLY A 32 6.33 29.78 -9.18
C GLY A 32 6.37 29.92 -7.65
N GLN A 33 5.93 28.89 -6.93
CA GLN A 33 5.79 28.92 -5.46
C GLN A 33 7.04 28.37 -4.76
N PHE A 34 7.56 29.13 -3.79
CA PHE A 34 8.69 28.76 -2.94
C PHE A 34 8.24 28.59 -1.50
N SER A 35 8.74 27.56 -0.81
CA SER A 35 8.57 27.43 0.64
C SER A 35 9.76 28.02 1.38
N THR A 36 9.53 28.92 2.33
CA THR A 36 10.56 29.53 3.17
C THR A 36 10.26 29.31 4.66
N PRO A 37 11.25 28.99 5.52
CA PRO A 37 11.00 28.88 6.95
C PRO A 37 10.55 30.22 7.55
N LYS A 38 9.54 30.19 8.42
CA LYS A 38 8.98 31.41 9.05
C LYS A 38 9.94 32.11 10.02
N SER A 39 10.89 31.37 10.61
CA SER A 39 11.74 31.90 11.70
C SER A 39 12.98 32.64 11.22
N HIS A 40 13.26 32.70 9.91
CA HIS A 40 14.42 33.44 9.41
C HIS A 40 13.98 34.81 8.92
N ASN A 41 14.41 35.86 9.64
CA ASN A 41 14.33 37.24 9.15
C ASN A 41 15.16 37.35 7.87
N GLY A 42 14.49 37.30 6.72
CA GLY A 42 15.05 37.70 5.43
C GLY A 42 16.08 36.75 4.81
N ALA A 43 15.78 35.46 4.67
CA ALA A 43 16.47 34.66 3.64
C ALA A 43 16.09 35.24 2.28
N CYS A 44 17.05 35.91 1.63
CA CYS A 44 16.84 36.76 0.48
C CYS A 44 16.20 35.94 -0.64
N VAL A 45 15.15 36.47 -1.29
CA VAL A 45 14.51 35.82 -2.46
C VAL A 45 15.58 35.44 -3.52
N GLN A 46 16.66 36.20 -3.59
CA GLN A 46 17.82 35.92 -4.44
C GLN A 46 18.53 34.61 -4.08
N GLU A 47 18.72 34.30 -2.79
CA GLU A 47 19.32 33.03 -2.36
C GLU A 47 18.45 31.83 -2.74
N LEU A 48 17.12 31.97 -2.63
CA LEU A 48 16.18 30.92 -3.05
C LEU A 48 16.22 30.71 -4.57
N ILE A 49 16.31 31.79 -5.33
CA ILE A 49 16.50 31.75 -6.77
C ILE A 49 17.83 31.06 -7.11
N ASN A 50 18.91 31.38 -6.40
CA ASN A 50 20.22 30.77 -6.62
C ASN A 50 20.19 29.27 -6.28
N ASN A 51 19.61 28.88 -5.15
CA ASN A 51 19.43 27.48 -4.77
C ASN A 51 18.58 26.71 -5.80
N HIS A 52 17.54 27.36 -6.34
CA HIS A 52 16.72 26.78 -7.41
C HIS A 52 17.52 26.61 -8.71
N LYS A 53 18.31 27.61 -9.11
CA LYS A 53 19.21 27.54 -10.27
C LYS A 53 20.27 26.44 -10.09
N HIS A 54 20.92 26.36 -8.94
CA HIS A 54 21.88 25.30 -8.61
C HIS A 54 21.23 23.91 -8.68
N LYS A 55 19.99 23.76 -8.20
CA LYS A 55 19.25 22.51 -8.33
C LYS A 55 18.96 22.14 -9.80
N LEU A 56 18.52 23.10 -10.61
CA LEU A 56 18.26 22.87 -12.04
C LEU A 56 19.54 22.46 -12.78
N ASP A 57 20.65 23.11 -12.46
CA ASP A 57 21.96 22.79 -13.01
C ASP A 57 22.39 21.38 -12.59
N TYR A 58 22.25 21.02 -11.31
CA TYR A 58 22.57 19.67 -10.84
C TYR A 58 21.68 18.58 -11.49
N GLU A 59 20.36 18.81 -11.59
CA GLU A 59 19.43 17.89 -12.26
C GLU A 59 19.76 17.68 -13.75
N LYS A 60 20.45 18.64 -14.38
CA LYS A 60 20.92 18.55 -15.77
C LYS A 60 21.99 17.46 -15.95
N TYR A 61 22.85 17.27 -14.95
CA TYR A 61 23.93 16.27 -14.98
C TYR A 61 23.48 14.88 -14.55
N LEU A 62 22.44 14.78 -13.71
CA LEU A 62 21.88 13.50 -13.28
C LEU A 62 21.08 12.79 -14.37
N ASN A 63 20.45 13.55 -15.27
CA ASN A 63 19.67 13.00 -16.38
C ASN A 63 20.49 13.11 -17.68
N PRO A 64 20.41 12.14 -18.58
CA PRO A 64 21.05 12.28 -19.89
C PRO A 64 20.51 13.51 -20.60
N LYS A 65 21.41 14.43 -21.01
CA LYS A 65 21.08 15.71 -21.66
C LYS A 65 20.17 16.64 -20.83
N GLY A 66 20.04 16.40 -19.53
CA GLY A 66 19.15 17.15 -18.65
C GLY A 66 17.65 16.97 -18.93
N LEU A 67 17.26 15.93 -19.69
CA LEU A 67 15.87 15.62 -20.00
C LEU A 67 15.42 14.45 -19.11
N LYS A 68 14.33 14.64 -18.34
CA LYS A 68 13.73 13.53 -17.57
C LYS A 68 12.98 12.60 -18.52
N PRO A 69 13.31 11.29 -18.59
CA PRO A 69 12.53 10.37 -19.39
C PRO A 69 11.11 10.31 -18.81
N THR A 70 10.15 10.85 -19.55
CA THR A 70 8.75 10.78 -19.17
C THR A 70 8.16 9.55 -19.83
N ILE A 71 7.77 8.57 -19.02
CA ILE A 71 7.19 7.31 -19.51
C ILE A 71 5.75 7.63 -19.93
N THR A 72 5.55 7.97 -21.20
CA THR A 72 4.28 8.54 -21.69
C THR A 72 3.29 7.53 -22.27
N ASN A 73 3.60 6.23 -22.37
CA ASN A 73 2.62 5.24 -22.89
C ASN A 73 2.93 3.79 -22.51
N ASN A 74 1.96 3.09 -21.90
CA ASN A 74 1.78 1.61 -21.76
C ASN A 74 3.02 0.69 -21.66
N PHE A 75 4.16 1.16 -21.17
CA PHE A 75 5.32 0.32 -20.91
C PHE A 75 5.00 -0.76 -19.87
N PRO A 76 5.65 -1.94 -19.93
CA PRO A 76 5.40 -3.01 -18.97
C PRO A 76 5.71 -2.51 -17.55
N LYS A 77 4.74 -2.67 -16.66
CA LYS A 77 4.91 -2.30 -15.24
C LYS A 77 5.85 -3.31 -14.58
N MET A 78 6.84 -2.80 -13.86
CA MET A 78 7.70 -3.65 -13.03
C MET A 78 6.88 -4.41 -11.99
N GLY A 79 7.30 -5.62 -11.66
CA GLY A 79 6.68 -6.42 -10.60
C GLY A 79 6.72 -5.71 -9.25
N THR A 80 5.71 -5.94 -8.42
CA THR A 80 5.69 -5.40 -7.05
C THR A 80 6.38 -6.36 -6.11
N GLU A 81 7.42 -5.88 -5.42
CA GLU A 81 8.14 -6.61 -4.39
C GLU A 81 7.77 -6.04 -3.01
N HIS A 82 7.67 -6.94 -2.03
CA HIS A 82 7.29 -6.58 -0.66
C HIS A 82 8.32 -7.17 0.30
N ASP A 83 9.14 -6.31 0.90
CA ASP A 83 10.16 -6.72 1.87
C ASP A 83 9.54 -7.07 3.23
N PHE A 84 8.56 -6.26 3.67
CA PHE A 84 7.88 -6.45 4.95
C PHE A 84 6.37 -6.59 4.73
N VAL A 85 5.80 -7.68 5.24
CA VAL A 85 4.38 -7.99 5.09
C VAL A 85 3.68 -7.89 6.45
N SER A 86 2.63 -7.06 6.53
CA SER A 86 1.81 -6.86 7.74
C SER A 86 0.49 -7.64 7.74
N HIS A 87 0.28 -8.50 6.73
CA HIS A 87 -0.92 -9.32 6.62
C HIS A 87 -0.98 -10.37 7.73
N GLN A 88 -2.19 -10.64 8.21
CA GLN A 88 -2.46 -11.72 9.15
C GLN A 88 -3.35 -12.77 8.48
N MET A 89 -2.97 -14.04 8.61
CA MET A 89 -3.79 -15.18 8.24
C MET A 89 -4.07 -16.04 9.47
N LEU A 90 -5.34 -16.39 9.65
CA LEU A 90 -5.79 -17.23 10.76
C LEU A 90 -6.27 -18.57 10.20
N LEU A 91 -5.85 -19.68 10.79
CA LEU A 91 -6.44 -20.98 10.48
C LEU A 91 -7.92 -20.96 10.85
N TYR A 92 -8.77 -21.43 9.92
CA TYR A 92 -10.22 -21.41 10.07
C TYR A 92 -10.75 -22.84 9.95
N LYS A 93 -11.10 -23.44 11.09
CA LYS A 93 -11.78 -24.75 11.14
C LYS A 93 -13.17 -24.61 10.55
N SER A 94 -13.55 -25.52 9.65
CA SER A 94 -14.87 -25.48 9.01
C SER A 94 -15.72 -26.67 9.39
N PHE A 95 -17.04 -26.47 9.52
CA PHE A 95 -18.01 -27.55 9.73
C PHE A 95 -18.16 -28.47 8.51
N LYS A 96 -17.97 -27.92 7.30
CA LYS A 96 -18.04 -28.70 6.06
C LYS A 96 -16.85 -29.65 5.97
N PRO A 97 -17.06 -30.96 5.68
CA PRO A 97 -15.95 -31.86 5.42
C PRO A 97 -15.25 -31.46 4.11
N TYR A 98 -13.94 -31.21 4.18
CA TYR A 98 -13.06 -31.07 3.03
C TYR A 98 -12.25 -32.36 2.82
N LYS A 99 -11.52 -32.42 1.69
CA LYS A 99 -10.51 -33.45 1.48
C LYS A 99 -9.41 -33.32 2.54
N ARG A 100 -8.68 -34.41 2.80
CA ARG A 100 -7.62 -34.46 3.82
C ARG A 100 -6.50 -33.46 3.55
N ASN A 101 -6.16 -33.21 2.29
CA ASN A 101 -5.11 -32.26 1.88
C ASN A 101 -5.56 -30.79 1.82
N VAL A 102 -6.71 -30.43 2.41
CA VAL A 102 -7.29 -29.08 2.30
C VAL A 102 -7.45 -28.43 3.67
N ALA A 103 -6.88 -27.23 3.82
CA ALA A 103 -7.15 -26.37 4.97
C ALA A 103 -7.80 -25.05 4.55
N SER A 104 -8.47 -24.42 5.51
CA SER A 104 -9.13 -23.12 5.32
C SER A 104 -8.47 -22.05 6.18
N PHE A 105 -8.30 -20.86 5.63
CA PHE A 105 -7.74 -19.71 6.32
C PHE A 105 -8.67 -18.50 6.20
N ARG A 106 -8.68 -17.66 7.23
CA ARG A 106 -9.26 -16.32 7.22
C ARG A 106 -8.15 -15.32 6.94
N CYS A 107 -8.33 -14.49 5.93
CA CYS A 107 -7.34 -13.52 5.46
C CYS A 107 -8.00 -12.16 5.16
N SER A 108 -7.15 -11.17 4.87
CA SER A 108 -7.56 -9.83 4.47
C SER A 108 -8.35 -9.87 3.14
N PRO A 109 -9.44 -9.08 3.01
CA PRO A 109 -10.21 -9.01 1.76
C PRO A 109 -9.40 -8.46 0.58
N PHE A 110 -8.27 -7.79 0.84
CA PHE A 110 -7.44 -7.20 -0.20
C PHE A 110 -6.43 -8.17 -0.82
N MET A 111 -6.07 -9.26 -0.13
CA MET A 111 -5.06 -10.20 -0.63
C MET A 111 -5.55 -10.96 -1.87
N THR A 112 -4.74 -11.01 -2.92
CA THR A 112 -5.05 -11.76 -4.14
C THR A 112 -4.68 -13.25 -4.01
N LYS A 113 -5.21 -14.10 -4.89
CA LYS A 113 -4.87 -15.55 -4.91
C LYS A 113 -3.35 -15.82 -5.02
N PRO A 114 -2.60 -15.20 -5.96
CA PRO A 114 -1.17 -15.42 -6.05
C PRO A 114 -0.42 -14.91 -4.81
N GLU A 115 -0.84 -13.78 -4.23
CA GLU A 115 -0.26 -13.29 -2.97
C GLU A 115 -0.47 -14.27 -1.82
N ILE A 116 -1.67 -14.83 -1.66
CA ILE A 116 -1.96 -15.84 -0.62
C ILE A 116 -1.07 -17.08 -0.82
N LYS A 117 -0.91 -17.54 -2.07
CA LYS A 117 -0.04 -18.68 -2.39
C LYS A 117 1.41 -18.37 -2.02
N GLN A 118 1.94 -17.23 -2.45
CA GLN A 118 3.31 -16.80 -2.14
C GLN A 118 3.53 -16.58 -0.64
N TYR A 119 2.55 -16.02 0.07
CA TYR A 119 2.60 -15.78 1.51
C TYR A 119 2.77 -17.10 2.27
N LEU A 120 1.95 -18.12 1.96
CA LEU A 120 2.06 -19.43 2.60
C LEU A 120 3.34 -20.17 2.22
N MET A 121 3.78 -20.07 0.96
CA MET A 121 5.01 -20.72 0.49
C MET A 121 6.27 -20.07 1.07
N LYS A 122 6.39 -18.74 1.03
CA LYS A 122 7.62 -18.03 1.42
C LYS A 122 7.75 -17.83 2.93
N ILE A 123 6.66 -17.53 3.64
CA ILE A 123 6.72 -17.23 5.08
C ILE A 123 6.63 -18.50 5.91
N TYR A 124 5.74 -19.43 5.53
CA TYR A 124 5.51 -20.67 6.29
C TYR A 124 6.18 -21.90 5.67
N GLY A 125 6.78 -21.80 4.48
CA GLY A 125 7.42 -22.95 3.83
C GLY A 125 6.45 -24.04 3.36
N LEU A 126 5.16 -23.71 3.17
CA LEU A 126 4.15 -24.71 2.82
C LEU A 126 4.05 -24.92 1.31
N ASN A 127 4.02 -26.18 0.87
CA ASN A 127 3.85 -26.54 -0.53
C ASN A 127 2.38 -26.45 -0.96
N VAL A 128 2.01 -25.30 -1.53
CA VAL A 128 0.64 -25.03 -1.98
C VAL A 128 0.45 -25.42 -3.44
N ILE A 129 -0.45 -26.36 -3.71
CA ILE A 129 -0.86 -26.73 -5.07
C ILE A 129 -1.77 -25.64 -5.62
N LYS A 130 -2.91 -25.42 -4.94
CA LYS A 130 -4.01 -24.59 -5.44
C LYS A 130 -4.66 -23.76 -4.34
N VAL A 131 -5.12 -22.57 -4.70
CA VAL A 131 -5.81 -21.65 -3.78
C VAL A 131 -7.17 -21.27 -4.36
N HIS A 132 -8.21 -21.52 -3.59
CA HIS A 132 -9.57 -21.03 -3.82
C HIS A 132 -9.90 -19.94 -2.80
N THR A 133 -10.62 -18.90 -3.23
CA THR A 133 -10.96 -17.77 -2.35
C THR A 133 -12.45 -17.46 -2.40
N VAL A 134 -13.02 -17.07 -1.26
CA VAL A 134 -14.40 -16.63 -1.15
C VAL A 134 -14.44 -15.35 -0.31
N ASN A 135 -15.03 -14.29 -0.85
CA ASN A 135 -15.27 -13.06 -0.10
C ASN A 135 -16.45 -13.26 0.85
N LYS A 136 -16.25 -12.99 2.15
CA LYS A 136 -17.26 -13.09 3.19
C LYS A 136 -17.63 -11.71 3.69
N GLN A 137 -18.84 -11.33 3.36
CA GLN A 137 -19.49 -10.12 3.82
C GLN A 137 -19.78 -10.22 5.33
N GLY A 138 -19.46 -9.16 6.06
CA GLY A 138 -19.74 -9.04 7.48
C GLY A 138 -21.24 -8.92 7.73
N ARG A 139 -21.71 -9.61 8.77
CA ARG A 139 -23.11 -9.54 9.20
C ARG A 139 -23.43 -8.15 9.73
N ILE A 140 -24.61 -7.63 9.37
CA ILE A 140 -25.19 -6.43 9.99
C ILE A 140 -25.72 -6.81 11.37
N VAL A 141 -25.24 -6.12 12.39
CA VAL A 141 -25.59 -6.31 13.80
C VAL A 141 -26.31 -5.06 14.29
N LYS A 142 -27.30 -5.27 15.15
CA LYS A 142 -28.06 -4.22 15.80
C LYS A 142 -27.54 -4.04 17.23
N ASN A 143 -27.26 -2.80 17.63
CA ASN A 143 -27.06 -2.46 19.03
C ASN A 143 -28.43 -2.38 19.71
N HIS A 144 -28.66 -3.20 20.72
CA HIS A 144 -29.92 -3.25 21.45
C HIS A 144 -30.14 -2.01 22.32
N GLN A 145 -29.08 -1.36 22.81
CA GLN A 145 -29.20 -0.20 23.69
C GLN A 145 -29.65 1.06 22.92
N ASN A 146 -29.02 1.33 21.77
CA ASN A 146 -29.23 2.60 21.05
C ASN A 146 -30.01 2.43 19.73
N ASN A 147 -30.53 1.23 19.47
CA ASN A 147 -31.26 0.85 18.25
C ASN A 147 -30.46 1.05 16.93
N THR A 148 -29.15 1.34 17.01
CA THR A 148 -28.27 1.57 15.86
C THR A 148 -27.85 0.26 15.19
N ARG A 149 -27.54 0.31 13.89
CA ARG A 149 -27.06 -0.85 13.13
C ARG A 149 -25.64 -0.58 12.63
N TRP A 150 -24.77 -1.57 12.74
CA TRP A 150 -23.41 -1.52 12.21
C TRP A 150 -23.04 -2.85 11.57
N ARG A 151 -22.02 -2.86 10.71
CA ARG A 151 -21.60 -4.06 9.98
C ARG A 151 -20.29 -4.59 10.53
N LYS A 152 -20.22 -5.90 10.80
CA LYS A 152 -18.95 -6.56 11.15
C LYS A 152 -17.94 -6.43 10.01
N LYS A 153 -16.64 -6.52 10.34
CA LYS A 153 -15.57 -6.43 9.35
C LYS A 153 -15.68 -7.56 8.32
N ASP A 154 -15.69 -7.19 7.05
CA ASP A 154 -15.61 -8.11 5.91
C ASP A 154 -14.26 -8.84 5.93
N TRP A 155 -14.24 -10.08 5.45
CA TRP A 155 -13.02 -10.89 5.42
C TRP A 155 -13.04 -11.83 4.22
N LYS A 156 -11.90 -12.43 3.90
CA LYS A 156 -11.78 -13.39 2.81
C LYS A 156 -11.41 -14.77 3.35
N LYS A 157 -12.15 -15.78 2.92
CA LYS A 157 -11.83 -17.18 3.19
C LYS A 157 -10.92 -17.69 2.07
N ALA A 158 -9.74 -18.17 2.41
CA ALA A 158 -8.89 -18.94 1.52
C ALA A 158 -9.09 -20.43 1.83
N ILE A 159 -9.28 -21.25 0.81
CA ILE A 159 -9.35 -22.70 0.88
C ILE A 159 -8.16 -23.19 0.06
N VAL A 160 -7.21 -23.82 0.71
CA VAL A 160 -5.89 -24.10 0.18
C VAL A 160 -5.71 -25.61 0.11
N GLU A 161 -5.26 -26.08 -1.06
CA GLU A 161 -4.91 -27.47 -1.31
C GLU A 161 -3.39 -27.63 -1.26
N PHE A 162 -2.94 -28.56 -0.42
CA PHE A 162 -1.54 -28.89 -0.21
C PHE A 162 -1.19 -30.22 -0.89
N ASP A 163 0.10 -30.50 -0.98
CA ASP A 163 0.67 -31.79 -1.39
C ASP A 163 0.63 -32.85 -0.27
N PHE A 164 0.54 -32.43 0.99
CA PHE A 164 0.43 -33.29 2.17
C PHE A 164 -0.98 -33.32 2.76
N ASP A 165 -1.25 -34.38 3.52
CA ASP A 165 -2.50 -34.52 4.28
C ASP A 165 -2.46 -33.65 5.54
N VAL A 166 -3.53 -32.87 5.74
CA VAL A 166 -3.72 -32.02 6.91
C VAL A 166 -4.42 -32.82 8.00
N GLU A 167 -3.91 -32.68 9.22
CA GLU A 167 -4.49 -33.32 10.39
C GLU A 167 -5.97 -32.88 10.58
N PRO A 168 -6.92 -33.82 10.80
CA PRO A 168 -8.34 -33.51 10.81
C PRO A 168 -8.78 -32.46 11.84
N SER A 169 -8.16 -32.43 13.02
CA SER A 169 -8.50 -31.44 14.05
C SER A 169 -8.18 -30.02 13.60
N LEU A 170 -7.19 -29.80 12.72
CA LEU A 170 -6.87 -28.49 12.15
C LEU A 170 -7.86 -28.06 11.06
N ALA A 171 -8.44 -29.00 10.32
CA ALA A 171 -9.34 -28.72 9.20
C ALA A 171 -10.81 -28.57 9.64
N LYS A 172 -11.25 -29.37 10.61
CA LYS A 172 -12.64 -29.50 11.02
C LYS A 172 -12.81 -29.14 12.50
N HIS A 173 -13.99 -28.64 12.86
CA HIS A 173 -14.40 -28.60 14.26
C HIS A 173 -14.78 -30.01 14.71
N ASP A 174 -14.17 -30.47 15.80
CA ASP A 174 -14.65 -31.62 16.55
C ASP A 174 -15.95 -31.18 17.25
N LEU A 175 -17.04 -31.91 16.98
CA LEU A 175 -18.34 -31.70 17.60
C LEU A 175 -18.43 -32.53 18.86
#